data_AF-A0A2G2PCD2-F1
#
_entry.id   AF-A0A2G2PCD2-F1
#
_cell.length_a   1.000
_cell.length_b   1.000
_cell.length_c   1.000
_cell.angle_alpha   90.00
_cell.angle_beta   90.00
_cell.angle_gamma   90.00
#
_symmetry.space_group_name_H-M   'P 1'
#
loop_
_entity.id
_entity.type
_entity.pdbx_description
1 polymer ?
#
loop_
_entity_poly.entity_id
_entity_poly.type
_entity_poly.pdbx_seq_one_letter_code
_entity_poly.pdbx_strand_id
1 'polypeptide(L)'
;MYNKVILVGNLTRDIELRYSQSGMGIANTAIATSRKFTSNGEKKEEVCFVDITFFARSAEVANQYLRKGSKILVEGRLNFDQWVDQNGQKRSKHSVVVETMQMLDSKGDNQGAYNAPSQNAPTGNQGGNSYQQAPQQQQSQSYQAPAQEQQSYSKPQQQQSYQQQAQQMPSSNSVPVIDIDEDEIPF
;
A
#
# COMPACT_ATOMS: atom_id res chain seq x y z
N MET A 1 5.87 -6.37 18.95
CA MET A 1 6.96 -5.97 18.03
C MET A 1 6.35 -5.16 16.89
N TYR A 2 7.08 -4.21 16.31
CA TYR A 2 6.57 -3.29 15.28
C TYR A 2 7.18 -3.62 13.91
N ASN A 3 6.35 -3.79 12.89
CA ASN A 3 6.75 -4.02 11.50
C ASN A 3 5.93 -3.09 10.60
N LYS A 4 6.62 -2.17 9.92
CA LYS A 4 6.02 -1.15 9.06
C LYS A 4 6.88 -0.97 7.82
N VAL A 5 6.23 -0.92 6.67
CA VAL A 5 6.84 -0.62 5.37
C VAL A 5 6.03 0.48 4.71
N ILE A 6 6.71 1.51 4.20
CA ILE A 6 6.13 2.59 3.41
C ILE A 6 6.90 2.68 2.10
N LEU A 7 6.21 2.55 0.98
CA LEU A 7 6.82 2.61 -0.35
C LEU A 7 6.08 3.62 -1.22
N VAL A 8 6.83 4.32 -2.06
CA VAL A 8 6.29 5.15 -3.14
C VAL A 8 6.92 4.68 -4.44
N GLY A 9 6.11 4.45 -5.46
CA GLY A 9 6.61 3.92 -6.71
C GLY A 9 5.53 3.72 -7.75
N ASN A 10 5.90 3.05 -8.83
CA ASN A 10 5.01 2.77 -9.95
C ASN A 10 4.76 1.25 -10.05
N LEU A 11 3.52 0.86 -10.36
CA LEU A 11 3.20 -0.53 -10.61
C LEU A 11 3.90 -1.05 -11.87
N THR A 12 4.52 -2.21 -11.80
CA THR A 12 5.30 -2.79 -12.91
C THR A 12 4.50 -3.72 -13.80
N ARG A 13 3.36 -4.19 -13.30
CA ARG A 13 2.38 -5.03 -13.99
C ARG A 13 0.97 -4.72 -13.52
N ASP A 14 -0.02 -5.18 -14.28
CA ASP A 14 -1.43 -5.00 -13.93
C ASP A 14 -1.78 -5.72 -12.63
N ILE A 15 -2.93 -5.37 -12.06
CA ILE A 15 -3.46 -5.99 -10.85
C ILE A 15 -4.02 -7.38 -11.20
N GLU A 16 -3.53 -8.40 -10.52
CA GLU A 16 -4.07 -9.76 -10.58
C GLU A 16 -5.06 -9.96 -9.42
N LEU A 17 -6.36 -9.71 -9.66
CA LEU A 17 -7.41 -9.93 -8.67
C LEU A 17 -7.96 -11.36 -8.72
N ARG A 18 -7.98 -12.02 -7.57
CA ARG A 18 -8.65 -13.31 -7.34
C ARG A 18 -9.52 -13.25 -6.09
N TYR A 19 -10.42 -14.20 -5.94
CA TYR A 19 -11.23 -14.36 -4.73
C TYR A 19 -10.87 -15.66 -4.02
N SER A 20 -10.81 -15.62 -2.69
CA SER A 20 -10.68 -16.83 -1.87
C SER A 20 -11.97 -17.65 -1.89
N GLN A 21 -11.92 -18.87 -1.35
CA GLN A 21 -13.10 -19.71 -1.11
C GLN A 21 -14.15 -19.03 -0.21
N SER A 22 -13.71 -18.13 0.67
CA SER A 22 -14.57 -17.32 1.53
C SER A 22 -15.08 -16.04 0.86
N GLY A 23 -14.80 -15.82 -0.43
CA GLY A 23 -15.20 -14.63 -1.17
C GLY A 23 -14.36 -13.37 -0.89
N MET A 24 -13.24 -13.49 -0.18
CA MET A 24 -12.36 -12.35 0.09
C MET A 24 -11.51 -12.04 -1.14
N GLY A 25 -11.56 -10.79 -1.62
CA GLY A 25 -10.70 -10.31 -2.69
C GLY A 25 -9.22 -10.32 -2.29
N ILE A 26 -8.36 -10.81 -3.17
CA ILE A 26 -6.90 -10.83 -3.03
C ILE A 26 -6.32 -10.31 -4.33
N ALA A 27 -5.58 -9.20 -4.27
CA ALA A 27 -4.96 -8.60 -5.45
C ALA A 27 -3.44 -8.61 -5.30
N ASN A 28 -2.74 -9.11 -6.32
CA ASN A 28 -1.29 -9.15 -6.38
C ASN A 28 -0.75 -8.27 -7.51
N THR A 29 0.37 -7.60 -7.27
CA THR A 29 1.16 -6.85 -8.27
C THR A 29 2.58 -6.62 -7.73
N ALA A 30 3.40 -5.84 -8.42
CA ALA A 30 4.66 -5.33 -7.88
C ALA A 30 4.81 -3.84 -8.11
N ILE A 31 5.56 -3.21 -7.20
CA ILE A 31 5.95 -1.81 -7.23
C ILE A 31 7.44 -1.70 -7.51
N ALA A 32 7.81 -0.76 -8.36
CA ALA A 32 9.19 -0.31 -8.53
C ALA A 32 9.40 1.00 -7.79
N THR A 33 10.38 1.04 -6.89
CA THR A 33 10.88 2.26 -6.24
C THR A 33 12.32 2.48 -6.69
N SER A 34 12.68 3.71 -7.07
CA SER A 34 14.04 4.04 -7.46
C SER A 34 14.71 5.01 -6.49
N ARG A 35 16.01 4.84 -6.29
CA ARG A 35 16.85 5.71 -5.47
C ARG A 35 18.02 6.19 -6.32
N LYS A 36 18.17 7.51 -6.42
CA LYS A 36 19.33 8.16 -7.04
C LYS A 36 20.38 8.47 -5.99
N PHE A 37 21.65 8.17 -6.29
CA PHE A 37 22.77 8.42 -5.41
C PHE A 37 24.04 8.68 -6.21
N THR A 38 25.07 9.23 -5.58
CA THR A 38 26.38 9.46 -6.21
C THR A 38 27.39 8.49 -5.63
N SER A 39 28.18 7.84 -6.49
CA SER A 39 29.28 6.95 -6.10
C SER A 39 30.46 7.18 -7.04
N ASN A 40 31.65 7.42 -6.48
CA ASN A 40 32.88 7.70 -7.24
C ASN A 40 32.77 8.90 -8.19
N GLY A 41 32.00 9.92 -7.81
CA GLY A 41 31.74 11.09 -8.65
C GLY A 41 30.69 10.89 -9.74
N GLU A 42 30.19 9.66 -9.94
CA GLU A 42 29.16 9.35 -10.93
C GLU A 42 27.77 9.27 -10.29
N LYS A 43 26.76 9.83 -10.97
CA LYS A 43 25.35 9.69 -10.58
C LYS A 43 24.86 8.31 -11.00
N LYS A 44 24.35 7.53 -10.05
CA LYS A 44 23.78 6.20 -10.24
C LYS A 44 22.31 6.18 -9.82
N GLU A 45 21.57 5.24 -10.39
CA GLU A 45 20.17 4.96 -10.05
C GLU A 45 20.02 3.47 -9.79
N GLU A 46 19.41 3.13 -8.65
CA GLU A 46 19.06 1.76 -8.28
C GLU A 46 17.54 1.63 -8.22
N VAL A 47 17.01 0.55 -8.77
CA VAL A 47 15.57 0.25 -8.77
C VAL A 47 15.33 -1.01 -7.95
N CYS A 48 14.50 -0.90 -6.93
CA CYS A 48 14.05 -2.02 -6.13
C CYS A 48 12.64 -2.42 -6.57
N PHE A 49 12.46 -3.70 -6.86
CA PHE A 49 11.19 -4.31 -7.24
C PHE A 49 10.64 -5.10 -6.06
N VAL A 50 9.44 -4.77 -5.62
CA VAL A 50 8.82 -5.40 -4.45
C VAL A 50 7.43 -5.90 -4.82
N ASP A 51 7.15 -7.16 -4.50
CA ASP A 51 5.81 -7.71 -4.64
C ASP A 51 4.90 -7.24 -3.51
N ILE A 52 3.70 -6.79 -3.87
CA ILE A 52 2.72 -6.25 -2.93
C ILE A 52 1.40 -7.02 -3.06
N THR A 53 0.72 -7.18 -1.93
CA THR A 53 -0.57 -7.88 -1.84
C THR A 53 -1.60 -7.02 -1.12
N PHE A 54 -2.75 -6.82 -1.75
CA PHE A 54 -3.92 -6.16 -1.19
C PHE A 54 -4.98 -7.22 -0.83
N PHE A 55 -5.80 -6.94 0.18
CA PHE A 55 -6.84 -7.84 0.67
C PHE A 55 -8.19 -7.14 0.81
N ALA A 56 -9.27 -7.91 0.71
CA ALA A 56 -10.64 -7.46 0.87
C ALA A 56 -10.92 -6.21 0.00
N ARG A 57 -11.44 -5.13 0.62
CA ARG A 57 -11.82 -3.92 -0.11
C ARG A 57 -10.64 -3.23 -0.80
N SER A 58 -9.43 -3.27 -0.23
CA SER A 58 -8.27 -2.63 -0.87
C SER A 58 -7.88 -3.34 -2.16
N ALA A 59 -8.10 -4.65 -2.26
CA ALA A 59 -7.88 -5.42 -3.48
C ALA A 59 -8.82 -5.00 -4.62
N GLU A 60 -10.11 -4.83 -4.31
CA GLU A 60 -11.12 -4.40 -5.28
C GLU A 60 -10.84 -2.97 -5.78
N VAL A 61 -10.51 -2.05 -4.86
CA VAL A 61 -10.17 -0.67 -5.20
C VAL A 61 -8.89 -0.62 -6.05
N ALA A 62 -7.87 -1.40 -5.70
CA ALA A 62 -6.65 -1.49 -6.47
C ALA A 62 -6.96 -1.95 -7.90
N ASN A 63 -7.73 -3.03 -8.06
CA ASN A 63 -8.11 -3.54 -9.38
C ASN A 63 -8.98 -2.55 -10.17
N GLN A 64 -9.85 -1.78 -9.50
CA GLN A 64 -10.72 -0.83 -10.17
C GLN A 64 -9.95 0.37 -10.74
N TYR A 65 -8.97 0.91 -10.00
CA TYR A 65 -8.35 2.19 -10.32
C TYR A 65 -6.88 2.13 -10.74
N LEU A 66 -6.16 1.07 -10.36
CA LEU A 66 -4.72 0.95 -10.64
C LEU A 66 -4.46 0.06 -11.86
N ARG A 67 -3.52 0.46 -12.69
CA ARG A 67 -3.03 -0.32 -13.84
C ARG A 67 -1.51 -0.34 -13.81
N LYS A 68 -0.88 -1.11 -14.69
CA LYS A 68 0.56 -0.99 -14.94
C LYS A 68 0.92 0.48 -15.16
N GLY A 69 1.97 0.93 -14.48
CA GLY A 69 2.44 2.31 -14.53
C GLY A 69 1.81 3.24 -13.48
N SER A 70 0.70 2.88 -12.83
CA SER A 70 0.08 3.72 -11.81
C SER A 70 1.04 4.05 -10.67
N LYS A 71 1.12 5.33 -10.29
CA LYS A 71 1.94 5.80 -9.17
C LYS A 71 1.13 5.74 -7.87
N ILE A 72 1.68 5.05 -6.88
CA ILE A 72 1.02 4.88 -5.58
C ILE A 72 2.00 5.05 -4.42
N LEU A 73 1.46 5.51 -3.29
CA LEU A 73 2.05 5.33 -1.98
C LEU A 73 1.33 4.16 -1.32
N VAL A 74 2.09 3.22 -0.75
CA VAL A 74 1.55 2.10 0.02
C VAL A 74 2.16 2.06 1.40
N GLU A 75 1.34 1.71 2.37
CA GLU A 75 1.75 1.46 3.74
C GLU A 75 1.26 0.07 4.15
N GLY A 76 2.11 -0.67 4.85
CA GLY A 76 1.79 -2.02 5.28
C GLY A 76 2.91 -2.63 6.09
N ARG A 77 3.14 -3.93 5.92
CA ARG A 77 4.16 -4.69 6.66
C ARG A 77 4.90 -5.68 5.76
N LEU A 78 6.13 -5.97 6.13
CA LEU A 78 6.90 -7.03 5.48
C LEU A 78 6.33 -8.40 5.86
N ASN A 79 6.16 -9.26 4.87
CA ASN A 79 5.71 -10.63 5.01
C ASN A 79 6.76 -11.58 4.45
N PHE A 80 7.02 -12.68 5.15
CA PHE A 80 7.94 -13.72 4.73
C PHE A 80 7.16 -15.01 4.49
N ASP A 81 6.99 -15.37 3.23
CA ASP A 81 6.28 -16.56 2.81
C ASP A 81 7.27 -17.71 2.60
N GLN A 82 6.96 -18.90 3.10
CA GLN A 82 7.70 -20.13 2.84
C GLN A 82 6.75 -21.21 2.32
N TRP A 83 7.14 -21.90 1.26
CA TRP A 83 6.35 -22.98 0.69
C TRP A 83 7.26 -24.03 0.05
N VAL A 84 6.72 -25.22 -0.20
CA VAL A 84 7.40 -26.27 -0.97
C VAL A 84 6.87 -26.21 -2.40
N ASP A 85 7.77 -26.15 -3.39
CA ASP A 85 7.37 -26.17 -4.79
C ASP A 85 7.00 -27.58 -5.27
N GLN A 86 6.57 -27.70 -6.53
CA GLN A 86 6.16 -28.98 -7.12
C GLN A 86 7.30 -30.01 -7.19
N ASN A 87 8.56 -29.57 -7.12
CA ASN A 87 9.75 -30.42 -7.15
C ASN A 87 10.20 -30.83 -5.73
N GLY A 88 9.44 -30.46 -4.69
CA GLY A 88 9.79 -30.74 -3.29
C GLY A 88 10.82 -29.76 -2.70
N GLN A 89 11.21 -28.69 -3.40
CA GLN A 89 12.20 -27.75 -2.88
C GLN A 89 11.55 -26.69 -2.00
N LYS A 90 12.20 -26.36 -0.88
CA LYS A 90 11.79 -25.25 -0.01
C LYS A 90 12.09 -23.92 -0.71
N ARG A 91 11.07 -23.09 -0.87
CA ARG A 91 11.14 -21.74 -1.43
C ARG A 91 10.75 -20.73 -0.36
N SER A 92 11.28 -19.53 -0.48
CA SER A 92 10.87 -18.41 0.37
C SER A 92 10.82 -17.10 -0.41
N LYS A 93 10.04 -16.14 0.09
CA LYS A 93 9.87 -14.84 -0.54
C LYS A 93 9.53 -13.78 0.49
N HIS A 94 10.15 -12.62 0.33
CA HIS A 94 9.72 -11.41 1.02
C HIS A 94 8.71 -10.66 0.14
N SER A 95 7.60 -10.24 0.74
CA SER A 95 6.56 -9.44 0.11
C SER A 95 6.06 -8.37 1.07
N VAL A 96 5.25 -7.44 0.57
CA VAL A 96 4.57 -6.45 1.42
C VAL A 96 3.08 -6.71 1.39
N VAL A 97 2.48 -6.89 2.56
CA VAL A 97 1.04 -6.88 2.71
C VAL A 97 0.60 -5.44 2.93
N VAL A 98 -0.22 -4.92 2.02
CA VAL A 98 -0.67 -3.53 2.03
C VAL A 98 -1.88 -3.38 2.96
N GLU A 99 -1.80 -2.40 3.85
CA GLU A 99 -2.85 -2.03 4.79
C GLU A 99 -3.60 -0.79 4.30
N THR A 100 -2.85 0.21 3.81
CA THR A 100 -3.43 1.42 3.22
C THR A 100 -2.66 1.80 1.94
N MET A 101 -3.36 2.50 1.04
CA MET A 101 -2.76 3.02 -0.19
C MET A 101 -3.32 4.38 -0.56
N GLN A 102 -2.50 5.18 -1.23
CA GLN A 102 -2.89 6.45 -1.83
C GLN A 102 -2.46 6.46 -3.30
N MET A 103 -3.42 6.76 -4.18
CA MET A 103 -3.15 7.02 -5.59
C MET A 103 -2.50 8.39 -5.73
N LEU A 104 -1.38 8.44 -6.46
CA LEU A 104 -0.63 9.67 -6.71
C LEU A 104 -0.73 10.14 -8.17
N ASP A 105 -1.43 9.40 -9.02
CA ASP A 105 -1.68 9.80 -10.40
C ASP A 105 -2.67 10.99 -10.42
N SER A 106 -2.30 12.04 -11.16
CA SER A 106 -3.20 13.17 -11.42
C SER A 106 -4.40 12.67 -12.24
N LYS A 107 -5.62 13.00 -11.82
CA LYS A 107 -6.89 12.67 -12.51
C LYS A 107 -7.01 13.17 -13.97
N GLY A 108 -5.97 13.76 -14.56
CA GLY A 108 -5.96 14.36 -15.90
C GLY A 108 -5.23 13.58 -16.99
N ASP A 109 -4.27 12.69 -16.67
CA ASP A 109 -3.42 12.06 -17.69
C ASP A 109 -4.03 10.79 -18.31
N ASN A 110 -5.21 10.37 -17.84
CA ASN A 110 -5.94 9.22 -18.38
C ASN A 110 -7.14 9.62 -19.24
N GLN A 111 -7.17 10.87 -19.73
CA GLN A 111 -8.03 11.24 -20.84
C GLN A 111 -7.38 10.72 -22.11
N GLY A 112 -7.58 9.42 -22.33
CA GLY A 112 -7.21 8.74 -23.56
C GLY A 112 -7.64 9.58 -24.76
N ALA A 113 -6.74 9.62 -25.73
CA ALA A 113 -6.94 10.09 -27.07
C ALA A 113 -8.15 9.40 -27.72
N TYR A 114 -9.36 9.87 -27.39
CA TYR A 114 -10.52 9.71 -28.23
C TYR A 114 -10.41 10.77 -29.31
N ASN A 115 -9.80 10.36 -30.40
CA ASN A 115 -9.74 11.08 -31.66
C ASN A 115 -11.19 11.17 -32.21
N ALA A 116 -11.97 12.11 -31.70
CA ALA A 116 -13.24 12.50 -32.29
C ALA A 116 -12.95 13.44 -33.46
N PRO A 117 -13.38 13.15 -34.70
CA PRO A 117 -13.20 14.06 -35.81
C PRO A 117 -13.98 15.36 -35.53
N SER A 118 -13.26 16.46 -35.38
CA SER A 118 -13.83 17.80 -35.37
C SER A 118 -14.45 18.09 -36.75
N GLN A 119 -15.79 18.04 -36.82
CA GLN A 119 -16.53 18.57 -37.95
C GLN A 119 -16.62 20.09 -37.83
N ASN A 120 -15.88 20.76 -38.71
CA ASN A 120 -16.02 22.17 -39.03
C ASN A 120 -17.48 22.54 -39.33
N ALA A 121 -18.02 23.50 -38.60
CA ALA A 121 -19.14 24.33 -39.03
C ALA A 121 -18.78 25.80 -38.77
N PRO A 122 -18.86 26.70 -39.77
CA PRO A 122 -18.58 28.11 -39.60
C PRO A 122 -19.85 28.94 -39.36
N THR A 123 -19.64 30.18 -38.92
CA THR A 123 -20.44 31.41 -39.15
C THR A 123 -21.28 31.92 -37.97
N GLY A 124 -21.10 33.21 -37.64
CA GLY A 124 -22.25 34.08 -37.30
C GLY A 124 -22.16 34.95 -36.04
N ASN A 125 -21.35 36.01 -36.09
CA ASN A 125 -21.64 37.43 -35.79
C ASN A 125 -22.67 37.88 -34.70
N GLN A 126 -22.38 39.08 -34.15
CA GLN A 126 -23.16 39.98 -33.27
C GLN A 126 -23.14 39.66 -31.77
N GLY A 127 -22.65 40.51 -30.86
CA GLY A 127 -22.50 41.97 -30.89
C GLY A 127 -23.48 42.57 -29.88
N GLY A 128 -23.04 42.88 -28.66
CA GLY A 128 -23.89 43.43 -27.61
C GLY A 128 -23.12 43.92 -26.39
N ASN A 129 -22.97 45.25 -26.30
CA ASN A 129 -22.45 46.03 -25.18
C ASN A 129 -23.28 45.84 -23.89
N SER A 130 -22.62 45.77 -22.73
CA SER A 130 -23.14 46.37 -21.48
C SER A 130 -22.09 46.46 -20.36
N TYR A 131 -21.76 47.70 -20.01
CA TYR A 131 -21.49 48.28 -18.69
C TYR A 131 -21.00 47.38 -17.52
N GLN A 132 -19.75 47.60 -17.12
CA GLN A 132 -19.42 48.29 -15.85
C GLN A 132 -20.19 47.87 -14.58
N GLN A 133 -19.64 46.97 -13.75
CA GLN A 133 -19.70 47.13 -12.29
C GLN A 133 -18.70 46.19 -11.57
N ALA A 134 -17.86 46.78 -10.73
CA ALA A 134 -17.08 46.07 -9.71
C ALA A 134 -17.92 45.88 -8.44
N PRO A 135 -17.92 44.69 -7.82
CA PRO A 135 -18.38 44.55 -6.44
C PRO A 135 -17.23 44.60 -5.43
N GLN A 136 -17.48 45.37 -4.38
CA GLN A 136 -16.63 45.67 -3.25
C GLN A 136 -16.32 44.45 -2.36
N GLN A 137 -15.22 44.61 -1.61
CA GLN A 137 -14.87 43.88 -0.41
C GLN A 137 -15.95 44.01 0.68
N GLN A 138 -16.31 42.88 1.30
CA GLN A 138 -17.02 42.85 2.58
C GLN A 138 -16.62 41.54 3.29
N GLN A 139 -15.70 41.62 4.24
CA GLN A 139 -15.91 41.77 5.68
C GLN A 139 -16.11 40.42 6.39
N SER A 140 -15.21 40.23 7.35
CA SER A 140 -15.00 39.11 8.26
C SER A 140 -16.25 38.70 9.05
N GLN A 141 -16.52 37.39 9.06
CA GLN A 141 -17.37 36.75 10.07
C GLN A 141 -16.56 35.71 10.86
N SER A 142 -16.52 35.95 12.16
CA SER A 142 -16.03 35.11 13.24
C SER A 142 -16.91 33.87 13.42
N TYR A 143 -16.32 32.68 13.33
CA TYR A 143 -16.95 31.45 13.81
C TYR A 143 -16.61 31.24 15.29
N GLN A 144 -17.63 31.37 16.14
CA GLN A 144 -17.63 30.87 17.51
C GLN A 144 -17.62 29.33 17.49
N ALA A 145 -16.70 28.74 18.25
CA ALA A 145 -16.69 27.31 18.55
C ALA A 145 -17.68 26.99 19.67
N PRO A 146 -18.58 26.01 19.53
CA PRO A 146 -19.36 25.49 20.64
C PRO A 146 -18.49 24.67 21.61
N ALA A 147 -18.79 24.84 22.89
CA ALA A 147 -18.11 24.28 24.03
C ALA A 147 -18.20 22.75 24.13
N GLN A 148 -17.21 22.21 24.84
CA GLN A 148 -16.99 20.81 25.19
C GLN A 148 -18.15 20.24 26.03
N GLU A 149 -18.67 19.08 25.63
CA GLU A 149 -19.38 18.17 26.53
C GLU A 149 -18.45 17.04 26.95
N GLN A 150 -18.14 17.00 28.25
CA GLN A 150 -17.38 15.97 28.92
C GLN A 150 -18.28 14.75 29.12
N GLN A 151 -18.00 13.65 28.42
CA GLN A 151 -18.59 12.35 28.71
C GLN A 151 -17.63 11.49 29.54
N SER A 152 -17.98 11.36 30.81
CA SER A 152 -17.38 10.51 31.83
C SER A 152 -17.48 9.04 31.44
N TYR A 153 -16.35 8.42 31.14
CA TYR A 153 -16.25 6.95 31.03
C TYR A 153 -16.02 6.33 32.40
N SER A 154 -17.09 5.74 32.95
CA SER A 154 -17.04 4.81 34.07
C SER A 154 -16.46 3.46 33.62
N LYS A 155 -15.41 3.01 34.30
CA LYS A 155 -14.69 1.75 34.09
C LYS A 155 -15.42 0.60 34.82
N PRO A 156 -15.73 -0.53 34.19
CA PRO A 156 -16.05 -1.75 34.92
C PRO A 156 -14.77 -2.54 35.25
N GLN A 157 -14.62 -2.88 36.52
CA GLN A 157 -13.72 -3.92 37.02
C GLN A 157 -14.14 -5.29 36.51
N GLN A 158 -13.22 -6.04 35.91
CA GLN A 158 -13.23 -7.50 35.95
C GLN A 158 -11.78 -7.98 36.09
N GLN A 159 -11.43 -8.38 37.31
CA GLN A 159 -10.15 -9.00 37.62
C GLN A 159 -10.46 -10.16 38.55
N GLN A 160 -10.65 -11.34 37.96
CA GLN A 160 -10.74 -12.59 38.70
C GLN A 160 -10.19 -13.75 37.84
N SER A 161 -9.33 -14.52 38.51
CA SER A 161 -8.96 -15.91 38.24
C SER A 161 -8.23 -16.27 36.94
N TYR A 162 -6.90 -16.10 36.93
CA TYR A 162 -5.98 -17.06 36.31
C TYR A 162 -4.71 -17.19 37.16
N GLN A 163 -4.85 -17.76 38.36
CA GLN A 163 -3.75 -18.40 39.07
C GLN A 163 -4.16 -19.84 39.36
N GLN A 164 -3.22 -20.75 39.15
CA GLN A 164 -3.29 -22.22 39.29
C GLN A 164 -3.81 -22.98 38.07
N GLN A 165 -2.93 -23.21 37.09
CA GLN A 165 -2.59 -24.58 36.64
C GLN A 165 -1.30 -24.57 35.81
N ALA A 166 -0.17 -24.21 36.43
CA ALA A 166 1.15 -24.47 35.87
C ALA A 166 1.84 -25.55 36.70
N GLN A 167 1.37 -26.79 36.56
CA GLN A 167 2.13 -27.96 36.97
C GLN A 167 1.98 -29.05 35.90
N GLN A 168 3.16 -29.45 35.41
CA GLN A 168 3.49 -30.72 34.74
C GLN A 168 3.23 -30.78 33.23
N MET A 169 4.25 -30.40 32.46
CA MET A 169 4.60 -31.10 31.22
C MET A 169 6.04 -31.63 31.32
N PRO A 170 6.28 -32.91 30.96
CA PRO A 170 7.60 -33.54 31.02
C PRO A 170 8.53 -33.04 29.90
N SER A 171 9.79 -32.82 30.26
CA SER A 171 10.88 -32.49 29.34
C SER A 171 11.39 -33.72 28.61
N SER A 172 11.26 -33.79 27.29
CA SER A 172 12.13 -34.58 26.41
C SER A 172 12.03 -34.12 24.95
N ASN A 173 13.11 -33.52 24.42
CA ASN A 173 14.03 -34.21 23.52
C ASN A 173 15.02 -33.22 22.88
N SER A 174 16.30 -33.43 23.21
CA SER A 174 17.50 -33.30 22.37
C SER A 174 17.44 -32.38 21.14
N VAL A 175 18.14 -31.25 21.24
CA VAL A 175 18.75 -30.59 20.08
C VAL A 175 19.79 -31.58 19.50
N PRO A 176 19.79 -31.88 18.18
CA PRO A 176 20.88 -32.65 17.59
C PRO A 176 22.16 -31.81 17.66
N VAL A 177 23.15 -32.31 18.38
CA VAL A 177 24.53 -31.83 18.28
C VAL A 177 25.05 -32.32 16.94
N ILE A 178 25.35 -31.39 16.05
CA ILE A 178 26.08 -31.70 14.83
C ILE A 178 27.55 -31.80 15.26
N ASP A 179 28.10 -33.00 15.30
CA ASP A 179 29.54 -33.21 15.35
C ASP A 179 30.09 -32.80 13.98
N ILE A 180 30.72 -31.62 13.93
CA ILE A 180 31.51 -31.20 12.79
C ILE A 180 32.94 -31.62 13.13
N ASP A 181 33.37 -32.78 12.65
CA ASP A 181 34.78 -33.13 12.66
C ASP A 181 35.54 -32.05 11.85
N GLU A 182 36.51 -31.38 12.49
CA GLU A 182 37.28 -30.26 11.93
C GLU A 182 38.12 -30.61 10.68
N ASP A 183 38.11 -31.87 10.24
CA ASP A 183 39.00 -32.39 9.20
C ASP A 183 38.38 -32.44 7.78
N GLU A 184 37.13 -32.01 7.57
CA GLU A 184 36.46 -32.07 6.26
C GLU A 184 35.99 -30.70 5.74
N ILE A 185 36.84 -29.68 5.88
CA ILE A 185 36.68 -28.41 5.14
C ILE A 185 37.54 -28.50 3.86
N PRO A 186 36.96 -28.75 2.67
CA PRO A 186 37.71 -28.61 1.43
C PRO A 186 37.97 -27.13 1.16
N PHE A 187 39.25 -26.79 0.94
CA PHE A 187 39.74 -25.47 0.53
C PHE A 187 39.12 -24.98 -0.79
#